data_AF-A0A425WB35-F1
#
_entry.id   AF-A0A425WB35-F1
#
_cell.length_a   1.000
_cell.length_b   1.000
_cell.length_c   1.000
_cell.angle_alpha   90.00
_cell.angle_beta   90.00
_cell.angle_gamma   90.00
#
_symmetry.space_group_name_H-M   'P 1'
#
loop_
_entity.id
_entity.type
_entity.pdbx_description
1 polymer ?
#
loop_
_entity_poly.entity_id
_entity_poly.type
_entity_poly.pdbx_seq_one_letter_code
_entity_poly.pdbx_strand_id
1 'polypeptide(L)' 'MSNITWDSNNYSKHFSFVADYGSALIDMIERTSEGMSCLDLGCGSGKLTAQLRQDGFDVIGMAAFGGLSRGFNR' A
#
# COMPACT_ATOMS: atom_id res chain seq x y z
N MET A 1 1.41 18.31 -22.85
CA MET A 1 1.00 17.15 -22.04
C MET A 1 0.37 17.68 -20.77
N SER A 2 -0.92 17.43 -20.57
CA SER A 2 -1.59 17.74 -19.30
C SER A 2 -1.04 16.83 -18.22
N ASN A 3 -0.32 17.40 -17.27
CA ASN A 3 0.20 16.66 -16.12
C ASN A 3 -0.97 16.47 -15.15
N ILE A 4 -1.47 15.24 -15.03
CA ILE A 4 -2.49 14.91 -14.01
C ILE A 4 -1.79 15.03 -12.66
N THR A 5 -2.23 15.97 -11.82
CA THR A 5 -1.78 16.05 -10.43
C THR A 5 -2.46 14.93 -9.64
N TRP A 6 -1.68 13.94 -9.19
CA TRP A 6 -2.16 12.88 -8.32
C TRP A 6 -2.44 13.39 -6.91
N ASP A 7 -3.62 13.04 -6.36
CA ASP A 7 -4.02 13.35 -4.99
C ASP A 7 -4.56 12.09 -4.29
N SER A 8 -3.76 11.51 -3.39
CA SER A 8 -4.09 10.29 -2.66
C SER A 8 -5.23 10.48 -1.67
N ASN A 9 -5.43 11.68 -1.12
CA ASN A 9 -6.50 11.97 -0.18
C ASN A 9 -7.84 12.04 -0.91
N ASN A 10 -7.88 12.73 -2.05
CA ASN A 10 -9.06 12.79 -2.90
C ASN A 10 -9.41 11.40 -3.44
N TYR A 11 -8.41 10.65 -3.92
CA TYR A 11 -8.61 9.27 -4.35
C TYR A 11 -9.18 8.40 -3.22
N SER A 12 -8.60 8.46 -2.03
CA SER A 12 -9.07 7.67 -0.89
C SER A 12 -10.49 8.04 -0.47
N LYS A 13 -10.88 9.32 -0.57
CA LYS A 13 -12.23 9.78 -0.25
C LYS A 13 -13.28 9.22 -1.21
N HIS A 14 -12.97 9.13 -2.50
CA HIS A 14 -13.94 8.74 -3.53
C HIS A 14 -13.84 7.27 -3.94
N PHE A 15 -12.72 6.62 -3.68
CA PHE A 15 -12.39 5.28 -4.15
C PHE A 15 -11.80 4.39 -3.04
N SER A 16 -12.15 4.64 -1.76
CA SER A 16 -11.70 3.81 -0.62
C SER A 16 -11.99 2.32 -0.82
N PHE A 17 -13.09 2.01 -1.51
CA PHE A 17 -13.52 0.65 -1.81
C PHE A 17 -12.42 -0.19 -2.48
N VAL A 18 -11.53 0.43 -3.27
CA VAL A 18 -10.43 -0.29 -3.93
C VAL A 18 -9.49 -0.90 -2.91
N ALA A 19 -9.11 -0.14 -1.89
CA ALA A 19 -8.30 -0.66 -0.80
C ALA A 19 -9.10 -1.63 0.09
N ASP A 20 -10.40 -1.38 0.29
CA ASP A 20 -11.26 -2.28 1.08
C ASP A 20 -11.42 -3.66 0.44
N TYR A 21 -11.53 -3.75 -0.89
CA TYR A 21 -11.51 -5.04 -1.58
C TYR A 21 -10.12 -5.67 -1.58
N GLY A 22 -9.07 -4.85 -1.74
CA GLY A 22 -7.69 -5.31 -1.72
C GLY A 22 -7.28 -5.97 -0.41
N SER A 23 -7.86 -5.58 0.74
CA SER A 23 -7.52 -6.19 2.02
C SER A 23 -7.90 -7.67 2.09
N ALA A 24 -8.96 -8.10 1.40
CA ALA A 24 -9.33 -9.52 1.34
C ALA A 24 -8.32 -10.38 0.57
N LEU A 25 -7.48 -9.78 -0.29
CA LEU A 25 -6.43 -10.48 -1.00
C LEU A 25 -5.21 -10.75 -0.12
N ILE A 26 -5.02 -9.99 0.96
CA ILE A 26 -3.90 -10.19 1.89
C ILE A 26 -3.99 -11.57 2.55
N ASP A 27 -5.20 -12.01 2.89
CA ASP A 27 -5.46 -13.33 3.48
C ASP A 27 -5.06 -14.50 2.56
N MET A 28 -4.89 -14.24 1.26
CA MET A 28 -4.45 -15.24 0.28
C MET A 28 -2.93 -15.38 0.21
N ILE A 29 -2.18 -14.49 0.86
CA ILE A 29 -0.71 -14.52 0.85
C ILE A 29 -0.24 -15.58 1.84
N GLU A 30 0.28 -16.68 1.31
CA GLU A 30 0.92 -17.70 2.14
C GLU A 30 2.20 -17.14 2.77
N ARG A 31 2.24 -17.15 4.10
CA ARG A 31 3.42 -16.76 4.88
C ARG A 31 4.32 -17.96 5.06
N THR A 32 5.45 -17.97 4.35
CA THR A 32 6.43 -19.06 4.41
C THR A 32 7.52 -18.82 5.46
N SER A 33 7.71 -17.58 5.90
CA SER A 33 8.65 -17.21 6.97
C SER A 33 8.25 -15.92 7.69
N GLU A 34 8.84 -15.66 8.86
CA GLU A 34 8.71 -14.36 9.54
C GLU A 34 9.52 -13.27 8.82
N GLY A 35 8.97 -12.05 8.77
CA GLY A 35 9.69 -10.90 8.21
C GLY A 35 9.90 -10.96 6.70
N MET A 36 9.06 -11.69 5.96
CA MET A 36 9.12 -11.71 4.49
C MET A 36 9.05 -10.30 3.90
N SER A 37 9.97 -9.99 3.00
CA SER A 37 9.97 -8.70 2.31
C SER A 37 8.81 -8.61 1.31
N CYS A 38 8.14 -7.46 1.29
CA CYS A 38 7.03 -7.17 0.39
C CYS A 38 7.22 -5.80 -0.28
N LEU A 39 6.90 -5.71 -1.57
CA LEU A 39 6.91 -4.44 -2.32
C LEU A 39 5.48 -4.12 -2.75
N ASP A 40 4.90 -3.08 -2.16
CA ASP A 40 3.56 -2.58 -2.47
C ASP A 40 3.67 -1.52 -3.59
N LEU A 41 3.42 -1.96 -4.82
CA LEU A 41 3.46 -1.13 -6.03
C LEU A 41 2.12 -0.44 -6.25
N GLY A 42 2.15 0.89 -6.35
CA GLY A 42 0.93 1.68 -6.42
C GLY A 42 0.24 1.83 -5.06
N CYS A 43 1.03 1.95 -3.99
CA CYS A 43 0.56 1.90 -2.60
C CYS A 43 -0.51 2.96 -2.24
N GLY A 44 -0.72 3.99 -3.09
CA GLY A 44 -1.77 4.98 -2.92
C GLY A 44 -1.64 5.74 -1.60
N SER A 45 -2.66 5.63 -0.73
CA SER A 45 -2.65 6.21 0.62
C SER A 45 -1.86 5.39 1.65
N GLY A 46 -1.38 4.20 1.29
CA GLY A 46 -0.60 3.32 2.16
C GLY A 46 -1.44 2.41 3.06
N LYS A 47 -2.76 2.35 2.88
CA LYS A 47 -3.66 1.52 3.70
C LYS A 47 -3.27 0.04 3.71
N LEU A 48 -3.08 -0.55 2.53
CA LEU A 48 -2.69 -1.97 2.40
C LEU A 48 -1.24 -2.19 2.85
N THR A 49 -0.34 -1.24 2.59
CA THR A 49 1.03 -1.26 3.11
C THR A 49 1.05 -1.39 4.63
N ALA A 50 0.19 -0.64 5.34
CA ALA A 50 0.10 -0.68 6.79
C ALA A 50 -0.46 -2.02 7.30
N GLN A 51 -1.47 -2.56 6.63
CA GLN A 51 -2.05 -3.87 6.97
C GLN A 51 -1.04 -5.00 6.80
N LEU A 52 -0.31 -5.03 5.67
CA LEU A 52 0.77 -6.00 5.43
C LEU A 52 1.87 -5.92 6.51
N ARG A 53 2.20 -4.72 7.01
CA ARG A 53 3.15 -4.59 8.14
C ARG A 53 2.59 -5.13 9.45
N GLN A 54 1.31 -4.91 9.74
CA GLN A 54 0.64 -5.49 10.90
C GLN A 54 0.61 -7.03 10.82
N ASP A 55 0.52 -7.57 9.61
CA ASP A 55 0.61 -8.99 9.34
C ASP A 55 2.07 -9.53 9.34
N GLY A 56 3.05 -8.71 9.71
CA GLY A 56 4.43 -9.14 9.97
C GLY A 56 5.33 -9.22 8.73
N PHE A 57 4.93 -8.62 7.61
CA PHE A 57 5.80 -8.44 6.44
C PHE A 57 6.73 -7.22 6.61
N ASP A 58 7.92 -7.28 6.01
CA ASP A 58 8.80 -6.12 5.83
C ASP A 58 8.45 -5.39 4.52
N VAL A 59 7.56 -4.41 4.60
CA VAL A 59 6.92 -3.82 3.42
C VAL A 59 7.57 -2.50 3.01
N ILE A 60 7.86 -2.34 1.71
CA ILE A 60 8.24 -1.07 1.07
C ILE A 60 7.08 -0.64 0.15
N GLY A 61 6.59 0.59 0.31
CA GLY A 61 5.59 1.18 -0.59
C GLY A 61 6.24 2.05 -1.67
N MET A 62 5.75 1.94 -2.91
CA MET A 62 6.21 2.75 -4.06
C MET A 62 5.04 3.27 -4.88
N ALA A 63 5.12 4.54 -5.30
CA ALA A 63 4.15 5.18 -6.20
C ALA A 63 4.85 5.86 -7.37
N ALA A 64 4.17 5.97 -8.51
CA ALA A 64 4.71 6.52 -9.76
C ALA A 64 5.08 8.02 -9.68
N PHE A 65 4.52 8.75 -8.71
CA PHE A 65 4.84 10.15 -8.46
C PHE A 65 5.42 10.29 -7.04
N GLY A 66 6.76 10.25 -6.94
CA GLY A 66 7.55 10.93 -5.91
C GLY A 66 7.40 10.55 -4.42
N GLY A 67 6.60 9.55 -4.05
CA GLY A 67 6.42 9.18 -2.64
C GLY A 67 6.93 7.77 -2.34
N LEU A 68 8.20 7.63 -2.00
CA LEU A 68 8.67 6.42 -1.31
C LEU A 68 8.13 6.51 0.13
N SER A 69 7.07 5.77 0.46
CA SER A 69 6.48 5.75 1.80
C SER A 69 7.30 4.85 2.74
N ARG A 70 8.58 5.22 2.95
CA ARG A 70 9.46 4.59 3.96
C ARG A 70 9.10 4.96 5.40
N GLY A 71 8.08 5.78 5.62
CA GLY A 71 7.67 6.26 6.93
C GLY A 71 6.23 5.90 7.28
N PHE A 72 6.01 4.67 7.73
CA PHE A 72 5.04 4.40 8.78
C PHE A 72 5.81 3.55 9.79
N ASN A 73 6.06 4.13 10.96
CA ASN A 73 7.06 3.74 11.96
C ASN A 73 7.15 2.23 12.23
N ARG A 74 8.39 1.78 12.48
CA ARG A 74 8.66 0.59 13.28
C ARG A 74 8.09 0.74 14.69
#